data_AF-A0A9D7CWE0-F1
#
_entry.id   AF-A0A9D7CWE0-F1
#
_cell.length_a   1.000
_cell.length_b   1.000
_cell.length_c   1.000
_cell.angle_alpha   90.00
_cell.angle_beta   90.00
_cell.angle_gamma   90.00
#
_symmetry.space_group_name_H-M   'P 1'
#
loop_
_entity.id
_entity.type
_entity.pdbx_description
1 polymer ?
#
loop_
_entity_poly.entity_id
_entity_poly.type
_entity_poly.pdbx_seq_one_letter_code
_entity_poly.pdbx_strand_id
1 'polypeptide(L)'
;MALGASACAAGGAPSQPPFVRSARHVDVEIPQFEIHADNVDRFATCPPQGGMTQGWIPPVPPWSAPKGVVAAPTSTQAVDAGPSFFGDAAPPPEGEINLGRSSADPMNAPSPAEKAIRDTLQPFRACHRRALRHDQTQSGHVAVVVRVGADGKVVRTESHGACDLSREAIACMLQTAARLRFDPPADGNATIIIPAVFAPRGGIVRAVPGQHDDYAAAVAVTVETGRAELHACDERERRAVRPRSGWGNFIIDLDENGRAARQNIEPYDGNQELLRCASDVVGRLKFPAPPGGTATVRVRIEFNPSASVSQ
;
A
#
# COMPACT_ATOMS: atom_id res chain seq x y z
N MET A 1 85.63 -32.41 14.06
CA MET A 1 84.83 -31.26 13.59
C MET A 1 83.73 -31.80 12.70
N ALA A 2 82.51 -31.92 13.24
CA ALA A 2 81.34 -32.35 12.49
C ALA A 2 80.33 -31.19 12.53
N LEU A 3 80.07 -30.59 11.36
CA LEU A 3 79.09 -29.53 11.18
C LEU A 3 77.74 -30.19 10.91
N GLY A 4 76.83 -30.11 11.90
CA GLY A 4 75.45 -30.55 11.76
C GLY A 4 74.61 -29.45 11.10
N ALA A 5 73.95 -29.79 10.00
CA ALA A 5 73.00 -28.93 9.32
C ALA A 5 71.60 -29.07 9.96
N SER A 6 71.05 -27.96 10.47
CA SER A 6 69.68 -27.88 10.96
C SER A 6 68.72 -27.62 9.79
N ALA A 7 67.78 -28.54 9.56
CA ALA A 7 66.71 -28.39 8.58
C ALA A 7 65.50 -27.68 9.22
N CYS A 8 65.07 -26.56 8.61
CA CYS A 8 63.83 -25.87 8.97
C CYS A 8 62.63 -26.60 8.33
N ALA A 9 61.77 -27.18 9.15
CA ALA A 9 60.50 -27.76 8.70
C ALA A 9 59.46 -26.66 8.48
N ALA A 10 59.01 -26.48 7.23
CA ALA A 10 57.89 -25.62 6.87
C ALA A 10 56.58 -26.30 7.27
N GLY A 11 55.94 -25.83 8.35
CA GLY A 11 54.61 -26.27 8.76
C GLY A 11 53.55 -25.76 7.78
N GLY A 12 52.87 -26.68 7.09
CA GLY A 12 51.71 -26.37 6.25
C GLY A 12 50.56 -25.84 7.09
N ALA A 13 50.07 -24.65 6.74
CA ALA A 13 48.89 -24.07 7.38
C ALA A 13 47.66 -24.96 7.12
N PRO A 14 46.84 -25.27 8.12
CA PRO A 14 45.61 -26.02 7.92
C PRO A 14 44.69 -25.24 6.97
N SER A 15 44.30 -25.87 5.86
CA SER A 15 43.29 -25.34 4.95
C SER A 15 41.99 -25.16 5.73
N GLN A 16 41.61 -23.91 6.02
CA GLN A 16 40.30 -23.64 6.61
C GLN A 16 39.22 -24.15 5.65
N PRO A 17 38.22 -24.92 6.14
CA PRO A 17 37.09 -25.29 5.32
C PRO A 17 36.41 -24.02 4.80
N PRO A 18 35.84 -24.03 3.58
CA PRO A 18 35.14 -22.87 3.06
C PRO A 18 34.08 -22.44 4.07
N PHE A 19 34.09 -21.17 4.45
CA PHE A 19 33.03 -20.57 5.26
C PHE A 19 31.69 -20.76 4.52
N VAL A 20 30.93 -21.78 4.91
CA VAL A 20 29.52 -21.89 4.55
C VAL A 20 28.83 -20.76 5.29
N ARG A 21 28.54 -19.66 4.58
CA ARG A 21 27.73 -18.58 5.13
C ARG A 21 26.39 -19.19 5.49
N SER A 22 26.13 -19.37 6.79
CA SER A 22 24.82 -19.76 7.31
C SER A 22 23.77 -18.90 6.64
N ALA A 23 22.74 -19.53 6.08
CA ALA A 23 21.63 -18.84 5.44
C ALA A 23 21.09 -17.81 6.44
N ARG A 24 21.21 -16.53 6.10
CA ARG A 24 20.92 -15.45 7.05
C ARG A 24 19.41 -15.33 7.19
N HIS A 25 18.90 -15.63 8.38
CA HIS A 25 17.54 -15.30 8.76
C HIS A 25 17.28 -13.80 8.55
N VAL A 26 16.15 -13.45 7.94
CA VAL A 26 15.76 -12.05 7.66
C VAL A 26 14.62 -11.64 8.59
N ASP A 27 14.79 -10.60 9.41
CA ASP A 27 13.69 -10.00 10.19
C ASP A 27 13.16 -8.77 9.43
N VAL A 28 11.83 -8.69 9.23
CA VAL A 28 11.15 -7.62 8.51
C VAL A 28 10.02 -7.10 9.38
N GLU A 29 10.05 -5.80 9.66
CA GLU A 29 8.95 -5.09 10.29
C GLU A 29 8.18 -4.29 9.24
N ILE A 30 6.89 -4.58 9.11
CA ILE A 30 5.96 -3.88 8.24
C ILE A 30 5.21 -2.84 9.07
N PRO A 31 5.12 -1.59 8.59
CA PRO A 31 4.33 -0.57 9.24
C PRO A 31 2.89 -1.01 9.53
N GLN A 32 2.26 -0.33 10.50
CA GLN A 32 0.87 -0.60 10.86
C GLN A 32 -0.05 -0.53 9.63
N PHE A 33 -0.80 -1.60 9.39
CA PHE A 33 -1.81 -1.70 8.36
C PHE A 33 -3.20 -1.52 8.97
N GLU A 34 -3.89 -0.46 8.60
CA GLU A 34 -5.21 -0.11 9.14
C GLU A 34 -6.30 -0.55 8.18
N ILE A 35 -7.25 -1.36 8.64
CA ILE A 35 -8.45 -1.78 7.91
C ILE A 35 -9.65 -0.96 8.40
N HIS A 36 -10.37 -0.29 7.52
CA HIS A 36 -11.52 0.55 7.89
C HIS A 36 -12.80 0.12 7.19
N ALA A 37 -13.92 0.13 7.91
CA ALA A 37 -15.22 -0.27 7.38
C ALA A 37 -15.71 0.57 6.17
N ASP A 38 -15.14 1.75 5.94
CA ASP A 38 -15.42 2.62 4.79
C ASP A 38 -14.51 2.35 3.57
N ASN A 39 -13.63 1.34 3.63
CA ASN A 39 -12.64 0.97 2.61
C ASN A 39 -11.55 2.03 2.39
N VAL A 40 -11.30 2.91 3.37
CA VAL A 40 -10.17 3.86 3.34
C VAL A 40 -8.98 3.24 4.08
N ASP A 41 -8.54 2.06 3.63
CA ASP A 41 -7.41 1.38 4.27
C ASP A 41 -6.09 2.00 3.82
N ARG A 42 -5.10 1.91 4.71
CA ARG A 42 -3.77 2.47 4.52
C ARG A 42 -2.76 1.79 5.43
N PHE A 43 -1.49 1.89 5.08
CA PHE A 43 -0.41 1.80 6.03
C PHE A 43 -0.24 3.15 6.74
N ALA A 44 -0.09 3.13 8.07
CA ALA A 44 0.14 4.33 8.86
C ALA A 44 1.46 5.02 8.47
N THR A 45 2.45 4.22 8.08
CA THR A 45 3.72 4.68 7.52
C THR A 45 4.03 3.95 6.23
N CYS A 46 4.63 4.62 5.25
CA CYS A 46 5.02 3.94 4.02
C CYS A 46 6.06 2.86 4.31
N PRO A 47 5.89 1.65 3.73
CA PRO A 47 6.97 0.68 3.73
C PRO A 47 8.20 1.29 3.04
N PRO A 48 9.41 0.79 3.33
CA PRO A 48 10.60 1.25 2.64
C PRO A 48 10.38 1.17 1.13
N GLN A 49 10.88 2.18 0.40
CA GLN A 49 10.82 2.15 -1.05
C GLN A 49 11.75 1.03 -1.49
N GLY A 50 11.21 -0.07 -2.01
CA GLY A 50 12.00 -1.03 -2.76
C GLY A 50 12.55 -0.36 -4.03
N GLY A 51 13.36 -1.10 -4.79
CA GLY A 51 13.85 -0.67 -6.10
C GLY A 51 12.70 -0.20 -6.97
N MET A 52 12.92 0.88 -7.74
CA MET A 52 11.90 1.58 -8.55
C MET A 52 11.09 0.69 -9.52
N THR A 53 11.49 -0.56 -9.73
CA THR A 53 10.79 -1.56 -10.54
C THR A 53 9.78 -2.40 -9.76
N GLN A 54 9.79 -2.36 -8.42
CA GLN A 54 8.77 -3.02 -7.62
C GLN A 54 7.48 -2.22 -7.66
N GLY A 55 6.43 -2.83 -8.22
CA GLY A 55 5.08 -2.27 -8.15
C GLY A 55 4.61 -2.26 -6.69
N TRP A 56 4.57 -1.08 -6.07
CA TRP A 56 3.95 -0.86 -4.76
C TRP A 56 2.42 -1.03 -4.82
N ILE A 57 1.85 -1.01 -6.02
CA ILE A 57 0.45 -1.30 -6.27
C ILE A 57 0.30 -2.83 -6.27
N PRO A 58 -0.45 -3.40 -5.31
CA PRO A 58 -0.74 -4.83 -5.30
C PRO A 58 -1.50 -5.24 -6.57
N PRO A 59 -1.46 -6.53 -6.96
CA PRO A 59 -2.36 -7.04 -7.98
C PRO A 59 -3.82 -6.79 -7.54
N VAL A 60 -4.52 -5.97 -8.30
CA VAL A 60 -5.93 -5.66 -8.05
C VAL A 60 -6.77 -6.86 -8.47
N PRO A 61 -7.63 -7.43 -7.59
CA PRO A 61 -8.42 -8.59 -7.94
C PRO A 61 -9.35 -8.28 -9.11
N PRO A 62 -9.61 -9.27 -9.98
CA PRO A 62 -10.60 -9.11 -11.04
C PRO A 62 -11.95 -8.80 -10.42
N TRP A 63 -12.69 -7.90 -11.04
CA TRP A 63 -14.01 -7.51 -10.58
C TRP A 63 -15.03 -7.76 -11.67
N SER A 64 -16.20 -8.23 -11.26
CA SER A 64 -17.37 -8.34 -12.12
C SER A 64 -18.48 -7.48 -11.53
N ALA A 65 -19.14 -6.70 -12.39
CA ALA A 65 -20.24 -5.86 -11.96
C ALA A 65 -21.39 -6.73 -11.41
N PRO A 66 -21.96 -6.38 -10.24
CA PRO A 66 -23.16 -7.04 -9.77
C PRO A 66 -24.28 -6.90 -10.81
N LYS A 67 -24.90 -8.01 -11.20
CA LYS A 67 -26.00 -8.00 -12.18
C LYS A 67 -27.15 -7.12 -11.66
N GLY A 68 -27.51 -6.09 -12.42
CA GLY A 68 -28.69 -5.26 -12.13
C GLY A 68 -28.46 -4.03 -11.24
N VAL A 69 -27.22 -3.72 -10.85
CA VAL A 69 -26.94 -2.43 -10.18
C VAL A 69 -26.89 -1.33 -11.23
N VAL A 70 -28.05 -0.73 -11.49
CA VAL A 70 -28.13 0.62 -12.06
C VAL A 70 -27.50 1.54 -11.01
N ALA A 71 -26.45 2.29 -11.38
CA ALA A 71 -25.62 3.07 -10.46
C ALA A 71 -26.45 3.73 -9.34
N ALA A 72 -26.16 3.38 -8.08
CA ALA A 72 -26.88 3.91 -6.94
C ALA A 72 -26.82 5.45 -6.94
N PRO A 73 -27.92 6.17 -6.70
CA PRO A 73 -27.88 7.61 -6.55
C PRO A 73 -27.00 7.92 -5.35
N THR A 74 -25.90 8.63 -5.62
CA THR A 74 -25.01 9.15 -4.59
C THR A 74 -25.85 10.00 -3.64
N SER A 75 -25.88 9.65 -2.35
CA SER A 75 -26.50 10.46 -1.31
C SER A 75 -25.78 11.80 -1.24
N THR A 76 -26.25 12.77 -2.02
CA THR A 76 -25.90 14.19 -1.88
C THR A 76 -26.58 14.73 -0.65
N GLN A 77 -25.91 14.63 0.51
CA GLN A 77 -26.07 15.68 1.50
C GLN A 77 -25.36 16.91 0.93
N ALA A 78 -26.14 17.76 0.27
CA ALA A 78 -25.72 19.08 -0.14
C ALA A 78 -25.47 19.89 1.13
N VAL A 79 -24.21 20.17 1.42
CA VAL A 79 -23.84 21.25 2.33
C VAL A 79 -23.86 22.54 1.52
N ASP A 80 -24.78 23.43 1.89
CA ASP A 80 -24.90 24.79 1.34
C ASP A 80 -23.56 25.52 1.46
N ALA A 81 -22.95 25.85 0.32
CA ALA A 81 -21.80 26.72 0.25
C ALA A 81 -22.30 28.15 -0.03
N GLY A 82 -22.23 29.00 1.00
CA GLY A 82 -22.42 30.46 0.90
C GLY A 82 -21.31 31.17 0.10
N PRO A 83 -21.47 32.49 -0.13
CA PRO A 83 -20.84 33.19 -1.24
C PRO A 83 -19.37 33.55 -1.04
N SER A 84 -18.69 33.60 -2.20
CA SER A 84 -17.28 33.91 -2.44
C SER A 84 -16.84 35.27 -1.92
N PHE A 85 -15.74 35.28 -1.18
CA PHE A 85 -14.85 36.44 -0.95
C PHE A 85 -13.40 35.99 -1.22
N PHE A 86 -12.51 36.97 -1.44
CA PHE A 86 -11.10 36.91 -1.88
C PHE A 86 -10.93 36.97 -3.41
N GLY A 87 -10.34 38.00 -4.02
CA GLY A 87 -9.30 38.92 -3.55
C GLY A 87 -7.97 38.50 -4.16
N ASP A 88 -7.49 39.27 -5.14
CA ASP A 88 -6.31 38.98 -5.95
C ASP A 88 -5.04 38.77 -5.11
N ALA A 89 -4.44 37.57 -5.22
CA ALA A 89 -3.09 37.29 -4.74
C ALA A 89 -2.35 36.45 -5.80
N ALA A 90 -1.13 36.90 -6.11
CA ALA A 90 -0.28 36.39 -7.19
C ALA A 90 -0.02 34.88 -7.13
N PRO A 91 0.16 34.20 -8.28
CA PRO A 91 0.45 32.76 -8.32
C PRO A 91 1.86 32.46 -7.80
N PRO A 92 2.05 31.46 -6.92
CA PRO A 92 3.37 30.94 -6.57
C PRO A 92 3.91 30.01 -7.69
N PRO A 93 5.24 29.88 -7.83
CA PRO A 93 5.87 29.15 -8.94
C PRO A 93 5.56 27.65 -8.89
N GLU A 94 5.21 27.12 -10.05
CA GLU A 94 4.83 25.74 -10.30
C GLU A 94 6.06 24.81 -10.22
N GLY A 95 5.95 23.72 -9.47
CA GLY A 95 6.90 22.62 -9.55
C GLY A 95 6.60 21.76 -10.78
N GLU A 96 7.57 21.59 -11.66
CA GLU A 96 7.48 20.78 -12.86
C GLU A 96 7.25 19.30 -12.51
N ILE A 97 6.15 18.73 -13.02
CA ILE A 97 5.95 17.28 -13.07
C ILE A 97 6.33 16.82 -14.47
N ASN A 98 7.37 15.99 -14.56
CA ASN A 98 7.75 15.31 -15.78
C ASN A 98 6.75 14.18 -16.08
N LEU A 99 5.79 14.46 -16.95
CA LEU A 99 4.98 13.43 -17.62
C LEU A 99 5.50 13.31 -19.05
N GLY A 100 6.17 12.19 -19.36
CA GLY A 100 6.65 11.88 -20.71
C GLY A 100 5.49 11.95 -21.72
N ARG A 101 5.61 12.83 -22.71
CA ARG A 101 4.55 13.16 -23.67
C ARG A 101 5.05 12.93 -25.09
N SER A 102 4.42 12.02 -25.82
CA SER A 102 4.54 11.85 -27.27
C SER A 102 3.27 12.34 -27.99
N SER A 103 3.47 12.82 -29.21
CA SER A 103 2.58 13.62 -30.06
C SER A 103 1.29 12.91 -30.50
N ALA A 104 0.25 13.69 -30.81
CA ALA A 104 -1.10 13.21 -31.15
C ALA A 104 -1.26 12.85 -32.63
N ASP A 105 -1.42 11.55 -32.91
CA ASP A 105 -2.16 11.01 -34.06
C ASP A 105 -3.64 10.79 -33.64
N PRO A 106 -4.61 10.74 -34.57
CA PRO A 106 -5.99 10.33 -34.26
C PRO A 106 -6.12 8.86 -33.81
N MET A 107 -5.03 8.07 -33.84
CA MET A 107 -4.89 6.78 -33.15
C MET A 107 -4.32 6.89 -31.71
N ASN A 108 -3.97 8.09 -31.24
CA ASN A 108 -3.48 8.38 -29.88
C ASN A 108 -4.56 9.05 -29.02
N ALA A 109 -5.80 8.54 -29.08
CA ALA A 109 -6.76 8.90 -28.05
C ALA A 109 -6.23 8.39 -26.69
N PRO A 110 -6.17 9.25 -25.66
CA PRO A 110 -5.66 8.83 -24.36
C PRO A 110 -6.52 7.69 -23.82
N SER A 111 -5.87 6.64 -23.33
CA SER A 111 -6.52 5.53 -22.66
C SER A 111 -7.41 6.02 -21.51
N PRO A 112 -8.43 5.23 -21.10
CA PRO A 112 -9.27 5.58 -19.95
C PRO A 112 -8.45 5.91 -18.69
N ALA A 113 -7.32 5.22 -18.48
CA ALA A 113 -6.40 5.49 -17.38
C ALA A 113 -5.72 6.85 -17.51
N GLU A 114 -5.17 7.19 -18.68
CA GLU A 114 -4.53 8.50 -18.92
C GLU A 114 -5.52 9.65 -18.78
N LYS A 115 -6.75 9.47 -19.27
CA LYS A 115 -7.83 10.43 -19.07
C LYS A 115 -8.15 10.59 -17.58
N ALA A 116 -8.30 9.49 -16.85
CA ALA A 116 -8.57 9.54 -15.41
C ALA A 116 -7.47 10.30 -14.66
N ILE A 117 -6.21 9.97 -14.92
CA ILE A 117 -5.04 10.63 -14.31
C ILE A 117 -5.09 12.15 -14.55
N ARG A 118 -5.30 12.57 -15.80
CA ARG A 118 -5.40 13.99 -16.16
C ARG A 118 -6.57 14.67 -15.45
N ASP A 119 -7.74 14.06 -15.44
CA ASP A 119 -8.96 14.65 -14.88
C ASP A 119 -8.88 14.75 -13.34
N THR A 120 -8.14 13.85 -12.68
CA THR A 120 -7.96 13.86 -11.21
C THR A 120 -6.78 14.67 -10.71
N LEU A 121 -5.85 15.07 -11.58
CA LEU A 121 -4.58 15.68 -11.17
C LEU A 121 -4.76 16.89 -10.25
N GLN A 122 -5.57 17.87 -10.66
CA GLN A 122 -5.81 19.09 -9.87
C GLN A 122 -6.70 18.85 -8.64
N PRO A 123 -7.82 18.11 -8.76
CA PRO A 123 -8.61 17.71 -7.60
C PRO A 123 -7.83 16.93 -6.52
N PHE A 124 -7.00 15.96 -6.88
CA PHE A 124 -6.20 15.19 -5.91
C PHE A 124 -5.17 16.07 -5.22
N ARG A 125 -4.51 16.97 -5.95
CA ARG A 125 -3.64 18.01 -5.36
C ARG A 125 -4.41 18.91 -4.37
N ALA A 126 -5.69 19.22 -4.65
CA ALA A 126 -6.51 19.99 -3.72
C ALA A 126 -6.86 19.20 -2.44
N CYS A 127 -7.14 17.90 -2.55
CA CYS A 127 -7.33 17.02 -1.40
C CYS A 127 -6.08 16.96 -0.51
N HIS A 128 -4.90 16.75 -1.11
CA HIS A 128 -3.64 16.72 -0.36
C HIS A 128 -3.30 18.06 0.30
N ARG A 129 -3.43 19.18 -0.42
CA ARG A 129 -3.23 20.54 0.16
C ARG A 129 -4.14 20.84 1.34
N ARG A 130 -5.35 20.28 1.36
CA ARG A 130 -6.27 20.40 2.50
C ARG A 130 -5.75 19.64 3.71
N ALA A 131 -5.25 18.43 3.50
CA ALA A 131 -4.66 17.60 4.55
C ALA A 131 -3.39 18.24 5.15
N LEU A 132 -2.58 18.88 4.31
CA LEU A 132 -1.38 19.63 4.74
C LEU A 132 -1.65 20.76 5.76
N ARG A 133 -2.90 21.23 5.86
CA ARG A 133 -3.26 22.22 6.90
C ARG A 133 -3.29 21.63 8.30
N HIS A 134 -3.48 20.32 8.42
CA HIS A 134 -3.50 19.60 9.69
C HIS A 134 -2.15 18.96 9.99
N ASP A 135 -1.48 18.44 8.96
CA ASP A 135 -0.15 17.86 9.08
C ASP A 135 0.69 18.23 7.85
N GLN A 136 1.65 19.14 8.05
CA GLN A 136 2.52 19.67 6.99
C GLN A 136 3.56 18.66 6.50
N THR A 137 3.70 17.52 7.18
CA THR A 137 4.68 16.48 6.83
C THR A 137 4.12 15.40 5.92
N GLN A 138 2.81 15.43 5.61
CA GLN A 138 2.18 14.41 4.78
C GLN A 138 2.83 14.32 3.39
N SER A 139 3.44 13.18 3.16
CA SER A 139 4.02 12.76 1.89
C SER A 139 3.83 11.27 1.79
N GLY A 140 3.40 10.75 0.66
CA GLY A 140 3.09 9.33 0.55
C GLY A 140 2.53 9.00 -0.81
N HIS A 141 1.85 7.87 -0.91
CA HIS A 141 1.24 7.46 -2.15
C HIS A 141 -0.08 6.73 -1.91
N VAL A 142 -0.88 6.65 -2.96
CA VAL A 142 -2.13 5.90 -3.00
C VAL A 142 -2.45 5.53 -4.44
N ALA A 143 -2.87 4.29 -4.66
CA ALA A 143 -3.51 3.86 -5.89
C ALA A 143 -5.02 3.90 -5.70
N VAL A 144 -5.70 4.79 -6.41
CA VAL A 144 -7.16 4.83 -6.41
C VAL A 144 -7.66 3.88 -7.50
N VAL A 145 -8.28 2.79 -7.08
CA VAL A 145 -8.89 1.81 -7.98
C VAL A 145 -10.33 2.20 -8.22
N VAL A 146 -10.67 2.35 -9.49
CA VAL A 146 -11.98 2.78 -9.99
C VAL A 146 -12.62 1.63 -10.74
N ARG A 147 -13.78 1.16 -10.27
CA ARG A 147 -14.60 0.15 -10.95
C ARG A 147 -15.69 0.84 -11.75
N VAL A 148 -15.69 0.63 -13.06
CA VAL A 148 -16.58 1.28 -14.03
C VAL A 148 -17.63 0.27 -14.52
N GLY A 149 -18.91 0.65 -14.42
CA GLY A 149 -20.03 -0.15 -14.91
C GLY A 149 -20.22 -0.08 -16.42
N ALA A 150 -21.20 -0.83 -16.92
CA ALA A 150 -21.51 -0.93 -18.36
C ALA A 150 -21.95 0.39 -18.98
N ASP A 151 -22.45 1.33 -18.18
CA ASP A 151 -22.89 2.66 -18.61
C ASP A 151 -21.76 3.72 -18.54
N GLY A 152 -20.51 3.30 -18.28
CA GLY A 152 -19.37 4.20 -18.15
C GLY A 152 -19.34 4.99 -16.83
N LYS A 153 -20.27 4.74 -15.90
CA LYS A 153 -20.27 5.35 -14.57
C LYS A 153 -19.37 4.58 -13.62
N VAL A 154 -18.70 5.30 -12.73
CA VAL A 154 -18.01 4.68 -11.59
C VAL A 154 -19.04 4.11 -10.62
N VAL A 155 -18.89 2.83 -10.29
CA VAL A 155 -19.77 2.12 -9.34
C VAL A 155 -19.10 1.84 -8.00
N ARG A 156 -17.76 1.82 -7.96
CA ARG A 156 -16.98 1.64 -6.72
C ARG A 156 -15.62 2.31 -6.85
N THR A 157 -15.15 2.88 -5.75
CA THR A 157 -13.76 3.35 -5.58
C THR A 157 -13.16 2.74 -4.33
N GLU A 158 -11.88 2.39 -4.40
CA GLU A 158 -11.12 1.72 -3.34
C GLU A 158 -9.70 2.31 -3.31
N SER A 159 -9.08 2.42 -2.12
CA SER A 159 -7.65 2.70 -2.01
C SER A 159 -6.85 1.41 -2.06
N HIS A 160 -5.65 1.46 -2.63
CA HIS A 160 -4.66 0.39 -2.59
C HIS A 160 -3.28 0.99 -2.39
N GLY A 161 -2.42 0.28 -1.65
CA GLY A 161 -1.06 0.72 -1.32
C GLY A 161 -1.03 2.12 -0.73
N ALA A 162 -2.09 2.55 -0.02
CA ALA A 162 -2.11 3.90 0.54
C ALA A 162 -1.18 3.96 1.75
N CYS A 163 -0.33 4.98 1.86
CA CYS A 163 0.53 5.17 3.02
C CYS A 163 0.95 6.63 3.21
N ASP A 164 1.30 6.99 4.44
CA ASP A 164 1.71 8.36 4.87
C ASP A 164 0.79 9.49 4.36
N LEU A 165 -0.47 9.15 4.10
CA LEU A 165 -1.55 10.06 3.75
C LEU A 165 -2.65 9.95 4.80
N SER A 166 -3.23 11.09 5.17
CA SER A 166 -4.35 11.09 6.10
C SER A 166 -5.58 10.42 5.49
N ARG A 167 -6.43 9.83 6.33
CA ARG A 167 -7.68 9.20 5.88
C ARG A 167 -8.57 10.20 5.17
N GLU A 168 -8.62 11.43 5.65
CA GLU A 168 -9.41 12.52 5.08
C GLU A 168 -8.91 12.89 3.68
N ALA A 169 -7.58 12.86 3.46
CA ALA A 169 -6.98 13.08 2.15
C ALA A 169 -7.39 11.98 1.16
N ILE A 170 -7.25 10.72 1.57
CA ILE A 170 -7.59 9.55 0.74
C ILE A 170 -9.09 9.53 0.43
N ALA A 171 -9.94 9.72 1.45
CA ALA A 171 -11.40 9.78 1.28
C ALA A 171 -11.82 10.89 0.29
N CYS A 172 -11.20 12.08 0.37
CA CYS A 172 -11.42 13.15 -0.59
C CYS A 172 -11.05 12.74 -2.04
N MET A 173 -9.94 12.01 -2.22
CA MET A 173 -9.52 11.50 -3.53
C MET A 173 -10.50 10.43 -4.05
N LEU A 174 -10.92 9.49 -3.21
CA LEU A 174 -11.91 8.47 -3.59
C LEU A 174 -13.26 9.09 -4.00
N GLN A 175 -13.73 10.11 -3.28
CA GLN A 175 -14.96 10.85 -3.62
C GLN A 175 -14.82 11.63 -4.92
N THR A 176 -13.64 12.18 -5.19
CA THR A 176 -13.33 12.84 -6.46
C THR A 176 -13.37 11.84 -7.61
N ALA A 177 -12.69 10.71 -7.46
CA ALA A 177 -12.63 9.65 -8.47
C ALA A 177 -14.01 9.03 -8.74
N ALA A 178 -14.87 8.92 -7.71
CA ALA A 178 -16.24 8.41 -7.85
C ALA A 178 -17.13 9.28 -8.77
N ARG A 179 -16.76 10.53 -9.04
CA ARG A 179 -17.49 11.45 -9.93
C ARG A 179 -17.03 11.36 -11.38
N LEU A 180 -15.98 10.58 -11.67
CA LEU A 180 -15.49 10.41 -13.03
C LEU A 180 -16.56 9.75 -13.92
N ARG A 181 -16.44 10.02 -15.22
CA ARG A 181 -17.26 9.44 -16.27
C ARG A 181 -16.33 8.97 -17.39
N PHE A 182 -16.65 7.79 -17.88
CA PHE A 182 -15.93 7.09 -18.94
C PHE A 182 -16.91 6.74 -20.05
N ASP A 183 -16.36 6.43 -21.22
CA ASP A 183 -17.15 5.76 -22.25
C ASP A 183 -17.50 4.34 -21.78
N PRO A 184 -18.69 3.83 -22.14
CA PRO A 184 -19.06 2.44 -21.88
C PRO A 184 -17.96 1.45 -22.32
N PRO A 185 -17.42 0.62 -21.41
CA PRO A 185 -16.40 -0.35 -21.76
C PRO A 185 -16.97 -1.49 -22.61
N ALA A 186 -16.19 -1.99 -23.57
CA ALA A 186 -16.61 -3.03 -24.49
C ALA A 186 -17.08 -4.33 -23.80
N ASP A 187 -16.38 -4.74 -22.73
CA ASP A 187 -16.70 -5.94 -21.95
C ASP A 187 -17.79 -5.71 -20.88
N GLY A 188 -18.46 -4.55 -20.92
CA GLY A 188 -19.53 -4.15 -20.00
C GLY A 188 -19.07 -3.76 -18.60
N ASN A 189 -17.79 -3.88 -18.27
CA ASN A 189 -17.21 -3.27 -17.08
C ASN A 189 -15.70 -3.03 -17.28
N ALA A 190 -15.09 -2.17 -16.45
CA ALA A 190 -13.66 -1.93 -16.47
C ALA A 190 -13.10 -1.63 -15.08
N THR A 191 -11.81 -1.88 -14.91
CA THR A 191 -11.05 -1.47 -13.73
C THR A 191 -9.95 -0.51 -14.17
N ILE A 192 -9.92 0.68 -13.57
CA ILE A 192 -8.93 1.72 -13.86
C ILE A 192 -8.16 2.01 -12.57
N ILE A 193 -6.84 2.12 -12.66
CA ILE A 193 -5.98 2.42 -11.52
C ILE A 193 -5.38 3.82 -11.72
N ILE A 194 -5.58 4.70 -10.75
CA ILE A 194 -5.07 6.07 -10.75
C ILE A 194 -3.99 6.18 -9.67
N PRO A 195 -2.71 6.06 -10.02
CA PRO A 195 -1.63 6.24 -9.05
C PRO A 195 -1.47 7.73 -8.70
N ALA A 196 -1.29 8.03 -7.42
CA ALA A 196 -0.95 9.36 -6.93
C ALA A 196 0.21 9.25 -5.94
N VAL A 197 1.26 10.04 -6.18
CA VAL A 197 2.44 10.12 -5.31
C VAL A 197 2.62 11.58 -4.91
N PHE A 198 2.79 11.83 -3.61
CA PHE A 198 2.97 13.14 -3.01
C PHE A 198 4.31 13.16 -2.28
N ALA A 199 5.29 13.89 -2.82
CA ALA A 199 6.59 14.06 -2.20
C ALA A 199 6.65 15.37 -1.40
N PRO A 200 7.43 15.42 -0.30
CA PRO A 200 7.69 16.67 0.40
C PRO A 200 8.51 17.61 -0.48
N ARG A 201 8.29 18.93 -0.34
CA ARG A 201 9.06 19.94 -1.07
C ARG A 201 10.53 19.88 -0.63
N GLY A 202 11.44 19.64 -1.58
CA GLY A 202 12.88 19.57 -1.29
C GLY A 202 13.32 18.31 -0.55
N GLY A 203 12.51 17.25 -0.55
CA GLY A 203 12.88 15.97 0.07
C GLY A 203 14.17 15.42 -0.54
N ILE A 204 15.15 15.13 0.31
CA ILE A 204 16.33 14.36 -0.07
C ILE A 204 15.82 12.97 -0.45
N VAL A 205 16.01 12.57 -1.72
CA VAL A 205 15.78 11.18 -2.14
C VAL A 205 16.67 10.33 -1.24
N ARG A 206 16.07 9.50 -0.38
CA ARG A 206 16.83 8.59 0.49
C ARG A 206 17.73 7.70 -0.37
N ALA A 207 18.80 7.22 0.25
CA ALA A 207 19.80 6.35 -0.34
C ALA A 207 19.18 5.22 -1.18
N VAL A 208 19.93 4.76 -2.20
CA VAL A 208 19.55 3.64 -3.05
C VAL A 208 19.06 2.47 -2.17
N PRO A 209 17.83 1.98 -2.36
CA PRO A 209 17.28 0.88 -1.56
C PRO A 209 18.22 -0.32 -1.50
N GLY A 210 18.36 -0.90 -0.31
CA GLY A 210 19.08 -2.16 -0.15
C GLY A 210 18.21 -3.37 -0.46
N GLN A 211 18.82 -4.56 -0.57
CA GLN A 211 18.10 -5.82 -0.75
C GLN A 211 17.07 -6.10 0.36
N HIS A 212 17.32 -5.62 1.59
CA HIS A 212 16.38 -5.73 2.70
C HIS A 212 15.13 -4.87 2.49
N ASP A 213 15.30 -3.65 1.96
CA ASP A 213 14.20 -2.75 1.61
C ASP A 213 13.33 -3.34 0.49
N ASP A 214 13.96 -3.91 -0.54
CA ASP A 214 13.26 -4.62 -1.62
C ASP A 214 12.40 -5.77 -1.11
N TYR A 215 12.93 -6.55 -0.16
CA TYR A 215 12.20 -7.66 0.41
C TYR A 215 11.05 -7.16 1.30
N ALA A 216 11.30 -6.15 2.14
CA ALA A 216 10.29 -5.55 3.00
C ALA A 216 9.13 -4.93 2.20
N ALA A 217 9.43 -4.23 1.11
CA ALA A 217 8.43 -3.69 0.18
C ALA A 217 7.57 -4.80 -0.44
N ALA A 218 8.19 -5.89 -0.91
CA ALA A 218 7.46 -7.02 -1.47
C ALA A 218 6.59 -7.75 -0.42
N VAL A 219 7.05 -7.83 0.83
CA VAL A 219 6.25 -8.36 1.95
C VAL A 219 5.06 -7.45 2.25
N ALA A 220 5.23 -6.13 2.25
CA ALA A 220 4.13 -5.18 2.45
C ALA A 220 3.06 -5.32 1.35
N VAL A 221 3.48 -5.43 0.09
CA VAL A 221 2.58 -5.71 -1.04
C VAL A 221 1.84 -7.04 -0.86
N THR A 222 2.52 -8.06 -0.31
CA THR A 222 1.89 -9.35 -0.01
C THR A 222 0.80 -9.22 1.05
N VAL A 223 1.06 -8.53 2.17
CA VAL A 223 0.05 -8.27 3.22
C VAL A 223 -1.17 -7.57 2.63
N GLU A 224 -0.92 -6.56 1.79
CA GLU A 224 -1.93 -5.80 1.10
C GLU A 224 -2.82 -6.67 0.17
N THR A 225 -2.30 -7.76 -0.40
CA THR A 225 -3.14 -8.70 -1.18
C THR A 225 -4.20 -9.41 -0.34
N GLY A 226 -3.98 -9.55 0.98
CA GLY A 226 -4.96 -10.11 1.92
C GLY A 226 -6.10 -9.17 2.28
N ARG A 227 -6.07 -7.90 1.84
CA ARG A 227 -7.03 -6.84 2.20
C ARG A 227 -8.50 -7.26 2.10
N ALA A 228 -8.91 -7.85 0.98
CA ALA A 228 -10.30 -8.22 0.76
C ALA A 228 -10.80 -9.27 1.76
N GLU A 229 -9.96 -10.23 2.13
CA GLU A 229 -10.29 -11.24 3.14
C GLU A 229 -10.27 -10.67 4.57
N LEU A 230 -9.37 -9.72 4.84
CA LEU A 230 -9.35 -8.98 6.11
C LEU A 230 -10.64 -8.16 6.29
N HIS A 231 -11.14 -7.52 5.24
CA HIS A 231 -12.46 -6.88 5.25
C HIS A 231 -13.60 -7.88 5.50
N ALA A 232 -13.51 -9.08 4.91
CA ALA A 232 -14.51 -10.11 5.17
C ALA A 232 -14.51 -10.57 6.64
N CYS A 233 -13.34 -10.59 7.31
CA CYS A 233 -13.27 -10.81 8.75
C CYS A 233 -14.01 -9.72 9.53
N ASP A 234 -13.73 -8.45 9.24
CA ASP A 234 -14.39 -7.30 9.88
C ASP A 234 -15.92 -7.30 9.64
N GLU A 235 -16.36 -7.49 8.40
CA GLU A 235 -17.77 -7.55 8.03
C GLU A 235 -18.54 -8.64 8.78
N ARG A 236 -17.93 -9.82 8.94
CA ARG A 236 -18.56 -10.94 9.66
C ARG A 236 -18.78 -10.59 11.12
N GLU A 237 -17.79 -10.00 11.79
CA GLU A 237 -17.91 -9.61 13.20
C GLU A 237 -18.86 -8.42 13.39
N ARG A 238 -18.92 -7.49 12.43
CA ARG A 238 -19.92 -6.40 12.44
C ARG A 238 -21.35 -6.92 12.42
N ARG A 239 -21.64 -7.97 11.64
CA ARG A 239 -22.97 -8.58 11.59
C ARG A 239 -23.33 -9.32 12.89
N ALA A 240 -22.34 -9.70 13.70
CA ALA A 240 -22.53 -10.38 14.97
C ALA A 240 -22.78 -9.44 16.18
N VAL A 241 -22.90 -8.11 15.97
CA VAL A 241 -23.16 -7.10 17.02
C VAL A 241 -22.11 -7.11 18.14
N ARG A 242 -20.85 -7.40 17.80
CA ARG A 242 -19.70 -7.43 18.73
C ARG A 242 -18.85 -6.16 18.61
N PRO A 243 -18.00 -5.86 19.61
CA PRO A 243 -17.05 -4.75 19.53
C PRO A 243 -16.26 -4.77 18.22
N ARG A 244 -16.14 -3.57 17.63
CA ARG A 244 -15.83 -3.32 16.20
C ARG A 244 -14.34 -3.10 15.92
N SER A 245 -13.53 -3.01 16.97
CA SER A 245 -12.11 -2.71 16.87
C SER A 245 -11.28 -3.79 17.51
N GLY A 246 -10.07 -3.91 17.01
CA GLY A 246 -9.05 -4.78 17.55
C GLY A 246 -7.76 -4.54 16.80
N TRP A 247 -6.65 -4.77 17.47
CA TRP A 247 -5.34 -4.70 16.84
C TRP A 247 -4.46 -5.81 17.39
N GLY A 248 -3.50 -6.23 16.58
CA GLY A 248 -2.51 -7.23 16.98
C GLY A 248 -1.23 -7.10 16.18
N ASN A 249 -0.12 -7.47 16.81
CA ASN A 249 1.17 -7.63 16.14
C ASN A 249 1.32 -9.09 15.70
N PHE A 250 1.18 -9.34 14.41
CA PHE A 250 1.28 -10.66 13.81
C PHE A 250 2.76 -10.93 13.52
N ILE A 251 3.29 -11.97 14.17
CA ILE A 251 4.67 -12.45 14.01
C ILE A 251 4.59 -13.75 13.22
N ILE A 252 5.16 -13.76 12.02
CA ILE A 252 5.03 -14.84 11.05
C ILE A 252 6.43 -15.34 10.72
N ASP A 253 6.74 -16.57 11.13
CA ASP A 253 7.96 -17.25 10.70
C ASP A 253 7.73 -17.85 9.31
N LEU A 254 8.55 -17.46 8.34
CA LEU A 254 8.51 -17.93 6.96
C LEU A 254 9.58 -18.99 6.69
N ASP A 255 9.19 -20.03 5.96
CA ASP A 255 10.10 -21.00 5.38
C ASP A 255 10.84 -20.46 4.13
N GLU A 256 11.67 -21.30 3.52
CA GLU A 256 12.46 -20.96 2.31
C GLU A 256 11.61 -20.69 1.08
N ASN A 257 10.34 -21.10 1.09
CA ASN A 257 9.39 -20.89 0.01
C ASN A 257 8.47 -19.69 0.26
N GLY A 258 8.71 -18.93 1.34
CA GLY A 258 7.87 -17.79 1.74
C GLY A 258 6.50 -18.21 2.27
N ARG A 259 6.34 -19.43 2.77
CA ARG A 259 5.11 -19.89 3.43
C ARG A 259 5.23 -19.72 4.94
N ALA A 260 4.13 -19.40 5.60
CA ALA A 260 4.09 -19.34 7.06
C ALA A 260 4.29 -20.73 7.68
N ALA A 261 5.40 -20.89 8.40
CA ALA A 261 5.73 -22.08 9.18
C ALA A 261 5.14 -22.00 10.60
N ARG A 262 5.17 -20.81 11.21
CA ARG A 262 4.58 -20.53 12.53
C ARG A 262 4.00 -19.12 12.56
N GLN A 263 2.99 -18.93 13.40
CA GLN A 263 2.35 -17.65 13.59
C GLN A 263 2.02 -17.42 15.07
N ASN A 264 2.24 -16.19 15.52
CA ASN A 264 1.84 -15.72 16.83
C ASN A 264 1.24 -14.31 16.71
N ILE A 265 0.35 -13.94 17.62
CA ILE A 265 -0.21 -12.59 17.71
C ILE A 265 0.13 -12.05 19.08
N GLU A 266 1.11 -11.14 19.18
CA GLU A 266 1.53 -10.59 20.46
C GLU A 266 2.31 -9.27 20.33
N PRO A 267 1.96 -8.23 21.11
CA PRO A 267 0.71 -8.05 21.86
C PRO A 267 -0.53 -7.86 20.97
N TYR A 268 -1.72 -8.01 21.56
CA TYR A 268 -3.00 -7.72 20.92
C TYR A 268 -4.03 -7.15 21.90
N ASP A 269 -5.06 -6.49 21.37
CA ASP A 269 -6.23 -6.00 22.12
C ASP A 269 -7.49 -6.03 21.24
N GLY A 270 -8.67 -6.09 21.87
CA GLY A 270 -9.97 -6.09 21.19
C GLY A 270 -10.53 -7.47 20.86
N ASN A 271 -11.27 -7.59 19.75
CA ASN A 271 -12.05 -8.79 19.41
C ASN A 271 -11.14 -9.98 18.99
N GLN A 272 -11.09 -11.03 19.81
CA GLN A 272 -10.28 -12.23 19.54
C GLN A 272 -10.73 -13.04 18.31
N GLU A 273 -12.02 -13.10 18.00
CA GLU A 273 -12.52 -13.82 16.81
C GLU A 273 -12.16 -13.07 15.52
N LEU A 274 -12.16 -11.74 15.57
CA LEU A 274 -11.65 -10.89 14.49
C LEU A 274 -10.15 -11.16 14.24
N LEU A 275 -9.35 -11.12 15.31
CA LEU A 275 -7.91 -11.34 15.23
C LEU A 275 -7.54 -12.77 14.81
N ARG A 276 -8.30 -13.78 15.26
CA ARG A 276 -8.14 -15.16 14.80
C ARG A 276 -8.37 -15.27 13.29
N CYS A 277 -9.46 -14.69 12.79
CA CYS A 277 -9.71 -14.66 11.35
C CYS A 277 -8.61 -13.93 10.58
N ALA A 278 -8.16 -12.78 11.08
CA ALA A 278 -7.06 -12.04 10.47
C ALA A 278 -5.77 -12.88 10.42
N SER A 279 -5.49 -13.64 11.49
CA SER A 279 -4.35 -14.58 11.53
C SER A 279 -4.49 -15.67 10.48
N ASP A 280 -5.68 -16.24 10.27
CA ASP A 280 -5.90 -17.25 9.24
C ASP A 280 -5.69 -16.68 7.83
N VAL A 281 -6.08 -15.43 7.58
CA VAL A 281 -5.84 -14.74 6.30
C VAL A 281 -4.34 -14.59 6.06
N VAL A 282 -3.63 -13.95 7.00
CA VAL A 282 -2.18 -13.75 6.92
C VAL A 282 -1.42 -15.09 6.88
N GLY A 283 -1.94 -16.10 7.59
CA GLY A 283 -1.73 -17.54 7.49
C GLY A 283 -1.44 -18.08 6.10
N ARG A 284 -2.33 -17.73 5.19
CA ARG A 284 -2.43 -18.33 3.86
C ARG A 284 -1.75 -17.51 2.78
N LEU A 285 -1.27 -16.31 3.10
CA LEU A 285 -0.54 -15.49 2.16
C LEU A 285 0.77 -16.19 1.76
N LYS A 286 1.11 -16.10 0.48
CA LYS A 286 2.37 -16.60 -0.05
C LYS A 286 3.32 -15.42 -0.21
N PHE A 287 4.27 -15.29 0.71
CA PHE A 287 5.29 -14.25 0.68
C PHE A 287 6.36 -14.56 -0.37
N PRO A 288 7.11 -13.54 -0.83
CA PRO A 288 8.32 -13.77 -1.60
C PRO A 288 9.28 -14.68 -0.82
N ALA A 289 10.05 -15.51 -1.54
CA ALA A 289 11.06 -16.35 -0.90
C ALA A 289 12.14 -15.46 -0.23
N PRO A 290 12.46 -15.68 1.04
CA PRO A 290 13.43 -14.86 1.75
C PRO A 290 14.85 -15.06 1.18
N PRO A 291 15.64 -13.98 0.96
CA PRO A 291 16.96 -14.07 0.33
C PRO A 291 18.00 -14.88 1.13
N GLY A 292 17.70 -15.25 2.38
CA GLY A 292 18.53 -16.12 3.21
C GLY A 292 17.80 -17.35 3.77
N GLY A 293 16.75 -17.83 3.09
CA GLY A 293 16.12 -19.12 3.35
C GLY A 293 15.09 -19.15 4.48
N THR A 294 15.12 -18.25 5.47
CA THR A 294 14.01 -18.07 6.40
C THR A 294 13.83 -16.58 6.72
N ALA A 295 12.63 -16.21 7.14
CA ALA A 295 12.37 -14.85 7.61
C ALA A 295 11.39 -14.82 8.78
N THR A 296 11.43 -13.75 9.57
CA THR A 296 10.36 -13.36 10.48
C THR A 296 9.72 -12.09 9.91
N VAL A 297 8.41 -12.10 9.70
CA VAL A 297 7.64 -10.92 9.32
C VAL A 297 6.82 -10.47 10.51
N ARG A 298 6.96 -9.20 10.88
CA ARG A 298 6.17 -8.55 11.93
C ARG A 298 5.27 -7.53 11.26
N VAL A 299 3.96 -7.67 11.41
CA VAL A 299 3.00 -6.70 10.90
C VAL A 299 1.98 -6.37 11.97
N ARG A 300 1.77 -5.08 12.23
CA ARG A 300 0.68 -4.62 13.09
C ARG A 300 -0.55 -4.41 12.23
N ILE A 301 -1.64 -5.11 12.51
CA ILE A 301 -2.93 -4.90 11.82
C ILE A 301 -3.91 -4.31 12.82
N GLU A 302 -4.57 -3.21 12.44
CA GLU A 302 -5.56 -2.52 13.26
C GLU A 302 -6.88 -2.39 12.50
N PHE A 303 -7.97 -2.85 13.12
CA PHE A 303 -9.31 -2.82 12.57
C PHE A 303 -10.12 -1.68 13.17
N ASN A 304 -10.72 -0.87 12.29
CA ASN A 304 -11.51 0.31 12.61
C ASN A 304 -10.88 1.10 13.77
N PRO A 305 -9.62 1.56 13.61
CA PRO A 305 -9.01 2.39 14.63
C PRO A 305 -9.97 3.54 14.89
N SER A 306 -10.49 3.59 16.12
CA SER A 306 -11.19 4.78 16.58
C SER A 306 -10.24 5.95 16.30
N ALA A 307 -10.79 7.12 15.96
CA ALA A 307 -10.04 8.34 16.19
C ALA A 307 -9.86 8.47 17.71
N SER A 308 -9.08 7.60 18.33
CA SER A 308 -8.66 7.68 19.70
C SER A 308 -7.81 8.93 19.74
N VAL A 309 -8.48 10.00 20.19
CA VAL A 309 -7.96 11.24 20.75
C VAL A 309 -6.44 11.19 20.79
N SER A 310 -5.78 11.89 19.85
CA SER A 310 -4.36 12.19 19.97
C SER A 310 -4.14 12.72 21.39
N GLN A 311 -3.49 11.93 22.25
CA GLN A 311 -3.03 12.42 23.54
C GLN A 311 -1.86 13.37 23.32
#